data_AF-A0A8B6ZYX3-F1
#
_entry.id   AF-A0A8B6ZYX3-F1
#
_cell.length_a   1.000
_cell.length_b   1.000
_cell.length_c   1.000
_cell.angle_alpha   90.00
_cell.angle_beta   90.00
_cell.angle_gamma   90.00
#
_symmetry.space_group_name_H-M   'P 1'
#
loop_
_entity.id
_entity.type
_entity.pdbx_description
1 polymer ?
#
loop_
_entity_poly.entity_id
_entity_poly.type
_entity_poly.pdbx_seq_one_letter_code
_entity_poly.pdbx_strand_id
1 'polypeptide(L)'
;MASKCLKASFSSRSLKGPGGAGGCSTRVSTMYSSSSCKLPNLSHGAQSFSACSAGPGRSSCRAASCLPALCLPTGGFATSYSVGGGWFGEGVLNGNEKETMKFLNDRLANYLEKVRQLEQENASLESRIREWCEQQVPYLCPDYQSYFRTIEELQKKNLCTKAENARLVVQIDNAKLAADDFRTKYETELSMRQLVEADINGLRRILDDLTLCKADLEAQVESLKEELLCLKKNHEEEVNSLRCQLGDRLNVEVDAAPPVDLNRVLDEMRCQYETLVENNRRDAEDWFNNQTEELNQQVVSSSEQLQSCQAEIIELRRTVNALEIELQAQHSLRDALESTLAETEARYSSQLAQMQCLISSVEAQLAEIRADLERQNQEYQVLLDVRARLEGEINTYRGLLESEDSKLPCNPCAPDYSPSKSCLPCLPAASCSPGAARMNSSPRPICVPCPGGRF
;
A
#
# COMPACT_ATOMS: atom_id res chain seq x y z
N MET A 1 27.82 12.40 -28.63
CA MET A 1 28.68 13.59 -28.76
C MET A 1 29.09 13.76 -30.21
N ALA A 2 29.24 15.02 -30.61
CA ALA A 2 29.28 15.52 -31.98
C ALA A 2 30.45 15.01 -32.84
N SER A 3 30.12 14.79 -34.11
CA SER A 3 31.04 14.54 -35.22
C SER A 3 32.13 15.61 -35.33
N LYS A 4 33.38 15.17 -35.51
CA LYS A 4 34.40 15.95 -36.23
C LYS A 4 35.08 15.05 -37.25
N CYS A 5 34.62 15.21 -38.49
CA CYS A 5 35.27 14.72 -39.70
C CYS A 5 36.44 15.68 -39.99
N LEU A 6 37.67 15.18 -40.07
CA LEU A 6 38.81 15.95 -40.58
C LEU A 6 39.45 15.23 -41.76
N LYS A 7 39.54 16.00 -42.85
CA LYS A 7 40.16 15.67 -44.14
C LYS A 7 41.66 15.41 -43.95
N ALA A 8 42.12 14.30 -44.52
CA ALA A 8 43.53 14.05 -44.77
C ALA A 8 44.01 14.92 -45.95
N SER A 9 45.09 15.67 -45.74
CA SER A 9 45.92 16.23 -46.80
C SER A 9 47.30 15.58 -46.70
N PHE A 10 47.66 14.86 -47.75
CA PHE A 10 49.01 14.35 -47.99
C PHE A 10 49.98 15.52 -48.24
N SER A 11 51.17 15.49 -47.63
CA SER A 11 52.38 16.02 -48.24
C SER A 11 53.60 15.25 -47.75
N SER A 12 54.45 14.92 -48.71
CA SER A 12 55.57 14.00 -48.69
C SER A 12 56.88 14.57 -48.11
N ARG A 13 57.81 13.63 -47.81
CA ARG A 13 59.29 13.76 -47.77
C ARG A 13 59.86 14.40 -46.48
N SER A 14 60.97 13.97 -45.88
CA SER A 14 62.08 13.13 -46.35
C SER A 14 63.05 12.76 -45.19
N LEU A 15 63.50 11.50 -45.15
CA LEU A 15 64.87 10.98 -44.89
C LEU A 15 65.69 11.28 -43.59
N LYS A 16 66.01 10.15 -42.91
CA LYS A 16 67.34 9.62 -42.47
C LYS A 16 67.91 10.04 -41.09
N GLY A 17 68.15 9.02 -40.24
CA GLY A 17 68.76 9.07 -38.88
C GLY A 17 70.29 9.24 -38.87
N PRO A 18 71.11 8.66 -37.94
CA PRO A 18 70.82 7.66 -36.88
C PRO A 18 71.50 7.87 -35.50
N GLY A 19 71.18 7.01 -34.52
CA GLY A 19 72.16 6.45 -33.56
C GLY A 19 72.21 7.01 -32.13
N GLY A 20 72.21 6.12 -31.13
CA GLY A 20 72.66 6.44 -29.77
C GLY A 20 72.08 5.57 -28.66
N ALA A 21 72.84 4.54 -28.27
CA ALA A 21 72.54 3.63 -27.16
C ALA A 21 72.63 4.30 -25.78
N GLY A 22 71.88 3.78 -24.80
CA GLY A 22 72.07 4.11 -23.39
C GLY A 22 71.02 3.48 -22.49
N GLY A 23 71.26 2.25 -22.03
CA GLY A 23 70.43 1.61 -21.02
C GLY A 23 70.68 2.17 -19.62
N CYS A 24 69.67 2.10 -18.74
CA CYS A 24 69.89 1.60 -17.39
C CYS A 24 68.57 1.18 -16.72
N SER A 25 68.73 0.13 -15.93
CA SER A 25 67.74 -0.65 -15.19
C SER A 25 67.29 0.02 -13.90
N THR A 26 66.01 -0.12 -13.52
CA THR A 26 65.57 -0.36 -12.12
C THR A 26 64.18 -1.03 -12.19
N ARG A 27 64.03 -2.36 -12.07
CA ARG A 27 63.93 -3.21 -10.86
C ARG A 27 62.85 -2.81 -9.83
N VAL A 28 62.00 -3.81 -9.54
CA VAL A 28 61.13 -4.08 -8.37
C VAL A 28 59.87 -3.18 -8.26
N SER A 29 58.63 -3.65 -8.03
CA SER A 29 58.16 -4.88 -7.39
C SER A 29 56.76 -5.27 -7.84
N THR A 30 56.57 -6.58 -8.01
CA THR A 30 55.30 -7.32 -7.94
C THR A 30 54.63 -7.12 -6.57
N MET A 31 53.30 -7.05 -6.52
CA MET A 31 52.49 -7.74 -5.50
C MET A 31 51.05 -7.86 -6.02
N TYR A 32 50.67 -9.13 -6.21
CA TYR A 32 49.30 -9.60 -6.29
C TYR A 32 48.52 -9.23 -5.03
N SER A 33 47.20 -9.13 -5.20
CA SER A 33 46.12 -9.42 -4.22
C SER A 33 45.09 -8.30 -4.29
N SER A 34 43.79 -8.53 -4.25
CA SER A 34 43.01 -9.76 -4.23
C SER A 34 41.57 -9.26 -4.34
N SER A 35 40.84 -9.78 -5.31
CA SER A 35 39.39 -9.80 -5.31
C SER A 35 38.87 -10.22 -3.94
N SER A 36 38.11 -9.35 -3.28
CA SER A 36 37.23 -9.77 -2.19
C SER A 36 35.87 -9.15 -2.40
N CYS A 37 35.02 -9.96 -3.03
CA CYS A 37 33.59 -9.78 -3.11
C CYS A 37 33.04 -9.80 -1.68
N LYS A 38 32.44 -8.70 -1.23
CA LYS A 38 31.58 -8.69 -0.05
C LYS A 38 30.19 -8.23 -0.46
N LEU A 39 29.32 -9.22 -0.61
CA LEU A 39 27.87 -9.09 -0.60
C LEU A 39 27.41 -8.58 0.78
N PRO A 40 26.38 -7.72 0.87
CA PRO A 40 25.53 -7.67 2.03
C PRO A 40 24.39 -8.68 1.88
N ASN A 41 24.39 -9.69 2.75
CA ASN A 41 23.24 -10.55 3.02
C ASN A 41 22.11 -9.71 3.65
N LEU A 42 20.98 -9.56 2.97
CA LEU A 42 19.70 -9.26 3.60
C LEU A 42 19.06 -10.57 4.05
N SER A 43 19.17 -10.89 5.33
CA SER A 43 18.32 -11.86 5.99
C SER A 43 17.00 -11.19 6.38
N HIS A 44 16.00 -11.24 5.50
CA HIS A 44 14.61 -11.11 5.92
C HIS A 44 14.09 -12.48 6.30
N GLY A 45 13.84 -12.66 7.61
CA GLY A 45 13.14 -13.82 8.13
C GLY A 45 11.72 -13.84 7.59
N ALA A 46 11.40 -14.89 6.85
CA ALA A 46 10.05 -15.28 6.54
C ALA A 46 9.42 -15.89 7.80
N GLN A 47 8.26 -15.38 8.23
CA GLN A 47 7.31 -16.16 9.02
C GLN A 47 5.95 -16.16 8.34
N SER A 48 5.69 -17.35 7.80
CA SER A 48 4.46 -18.01 7.40
C SER A 48 3.13 -17.36 7.80
N PHE A 49 2.34 -17.03 6.78
CA PHE A 49 0.88 -17.10 6.86
C PHE A 49 0.47 -18.58 6.77
N SER A 50 -0.14 -19.09 7.83
CA SER A 50 -0.83 -20.39 7.81
C SER A 50 -2.25 -20.19 7.30
N ALA A 51 -2.53 -20.80 6.16
CA ALA A 51 -3.87 -21.02 5.65
C ALA A 51 -4.38 -22.37 6.17
N CYS A 52 -5.54 -22.37 6.82
CA CYS A 52 -6.41 -23.54 6.93
C CYS A 52 -7.84 -23.10 6.62
N SER A 53 -8.35 -23.57 5.50
CA SER A 53 -9.77 -23.59 5.16
C SER A 53 -10.40 -24.89 5.67
N ALA A 54 -11.61 -24.79 6.27
CA ALA A 54 -12.77 -25.68 6.07
C ALA A 54 -13.75 -25.65 7.26
N GLY A 55 -15.03 -25.41 6.97
CA GLY A 55 -16.15 -26.07 7.64
C GLY A 55 -16.94 -25.29 8.71
N PRO A 56 -18.24 -25.00 8.49
CA PRO A 56 -19.09 -24.29 9.44
C PRO A 56 -19.74 -25.25 10.46
N GLY A 57 -19.72 -24.88 11.74
CA GLY A 57 -20.36 -25.60 12.83
C GLY A 57 -21.17 -24.65 13.70
N ARG A 58 -22.50 -24.83 13.69
CA ARG A 58 -23.47 -24.15 14.55
C ARG A 58 -23.19 -24.45 16.02
N SER A 59 -23.17 -23.43 16.89
CA SER A 59 -23.68 -23.56 18.26
C SER A 59 -23.91 -22.20 18.90
N SER A 60 -25.18 -21.90 19.15
CA SER A 60 -25.65 -20.78 19.94
C SER A 60 -25.52 -21.14 21.42
N CYS A 61 -24.80 -20.33 22.20
CA CYS A 61 -24.75 -20.42 23.66
C CYS A 61 -25.35 -19.14 24.23
N ARG A 62 -26.67 -19.13 24.44
CA ARG A 62 -27.33 -18.12 25.28
C ARG A 62 -27.14 -18.51 26.73
N ALA A 63 -26.52 -17.65 27.51
CA ALA A 63 -26.40 -17.78 28.96
C ALA A 63 -27.80 -17.71 29.59
N ALA A 64 -28.12 -18.75 30.36
CA ALA A 64 -29.36 -18.89 31.09
C ALA A 64 -29.28 -18.15 32.44
N SER A 65 -30.25 -17.29 32.69
CA SER A 65 -30.58 -16.75 34.01
C SER A 65 -31.43 -17.77 34.76
N CYS A 66 -30.96 -18.16 35.96
CA CYS A 66 -31.66 -19.04 36.87
C CYS A 66 -32.53 -18.22 37.83
N LEU A 67 -33.84 -18.42 37.81
CA LEU A 67 -34.72 -18.22 38.97
C LEU A 67 -35.73 -19.39 39.04
N PRO A 68 -36.05 -19.90 40.25
CA PRO A 68 -36.80 -21.14 40.40
C PRO A 68 -38.32 -20.90 40.35
N ALA A 69 -39.00 -21.60 39.45
CA ALA A 69 -40.45 -21.69 39.42
C ALA A 69 -40.91 -22.84 40.34
N LEU A 70 -41.80 -22.52 41.29
CA LEU A 70 -42.48 -23.46 42.17
C LEU A 70 -43.50 -24.27 41.36
N CYS A 71 -43.28 -25.58 41.27
CA CYS A 71 -44.22 -26.56 40.75
C CYS A 71 -45.31 -26.84 41.79
N LEU A 72 -46.58 -26.61 41.47
CA LEU A 72 -47.72 -27.25 42.15
C LEU A 72 -48.13 -28.50 41.37
N PRO A 73 -48.34 -29.65 42.02
CA PRO A 73 -48.83 -30.84 41.34
C PRO A 73 -50.35 -30.80 41.20
N THR A 74 -50.78 -31.14 40.00
CA THR A 74 -52.16 -31.44 39.61
C THR A 74 -52.56 -32.78 40.25
N GLY A 75 -53.54 -32.76 41.15
CA GLY A 75 -54.10 -33.96 41.77
C GLY A 75 -55.62 -33.89 41.75
N GLY A 76 -56.23 -34.63 40.83
CA GLY A 76 -57.68 -34.82 40.78
C GLY A 76 -58.14 -35.83 41.82
N PHE A 77 -59.19 -35.50 42.55
CA PHE A 77 -60.07 -36.45 43.21
C PHE A 77 -61.52 -36.01 42.98
N ALA A 78 -62.27 -36.86 42.28
CA ALA A 78 -63.72 -36.82 42.17
C ALA A 78 -64.35 -37.63 43.33
N THR A 79 -65.69 -37.68 43.36
CA THR A 79 -66.61 -38.46 44.22
C THR A 79 -67.09 -37.70 45.46
N SER A 80 -68.36 -37.64 45.87
CA SER A 80 -69.69 -37.77 45.26
C SER A 80 -70.72 -37.26 46.29
N TYR A 81 -71.95 -37.16 45.82
CA TYR A 81 -73.21 -36.71 46.42
C TYR A 81 -73.76 -37.49 47.66
N SER A 82 -74.63 -36.78 48.39
CA SER A 82 -75.91 -37.17 49.04
C SER A 82 -76.04 -37.75 50.46
N VAL A 83 -76.84 -36.98 51.24
CA VAL A 83 -78.08 -37.34 52.01
C VAL A 83 -78.01 -38.10 53.34
N GLY A 84 -78.65 -37.49 54.35
CA GLY A 84 -79.30 -38.10 55.53
C GLY A 84 -78.75 -37.56 56.86
N GLY A 85 -79.48 -37.04 57.84
CA GLY A 85 -80.91 -36.84 58.08
C GLY A 85 -81.14 -36.58 59.59
N GLY A 86 -82.21 -35.84 59.93
CA GLY A 86 -82.91 -35.83 61.23
C GLY A 86 -82.36 -34.90 62.35
N TRP A 87 -83.10 -33.87 62.80
CA TRP A 87 -84.24 -33.84 63.77
C TRP A 87 -83.73 -33.49 65.20
N PHE A 88 -84.28 -32.61 66.05
CA PHE A 88 -85.56 -31.89 66.31
C PHE A 88 -85.24 -30.54 67.00
N GLY A 89 -85.99 -29.43 66.80
CA GLY A 89 -87.15 -28.98 67.62
C GLY A 89 -86.73 -28.22 68.89
N GLU A 90 -87.38 -27.19 69.43
CA GLU A 90 -88.46 -26.27 69.12
C GLU A 90 -88.33 -25.13 70.19
N GLY A 91 -88.96 -23.98 69.97
CA GLY A 91 -88.59 -22.68 70.56
C GLY A 91 -88.78 -22.48 72.07
N VAL A 92 -88.00 -21.56 72.64
CA VAL A 92 -88.38 -20.61 73.72
C VAL A 92 -87.50 -19.35 73.61
N LEU A 93 -88.14 -18.20 73.37
CA LEU A 93 -87.54 -16.86 73.30
C LEU A 93 -87.63 -16.15 74.68
N ASN A 94 -86.75 -15.17 74.89
CA ASN A 94 -86.73 -14.11 75.93
C ASN A 94 -85.77 -14.19 77.14
N GLY A 95 -84.58 -14.80 77.00
CA GLY A 95 -83.46 -14.63 77.95
C GLY A 95 -82.09 -14.31 77.33
N ASN A 96 -81.94 -14.45 76.01
CA ASN A 96 -80.64 -14.68 75.37
C ASN A 96 -80.04 -13.44 74.67
N GLU A 97 -80.80 -12.35 74.52
CA GLU A 97 -80.39 -11.18 73.72
C GLU A 97 -79.17 -10.44 74.30
N LYS A 98 -79.06 -10.41 75.63
CA LYS A 98 -77.92 -9.79 76.33
C LYS A 98 -76.64 -10.62 76.24
N GLU A 99 -76.77 -11.94 76.19
CA GLU A 99 -75.63 -12.85 76.01
C GLU A 99 -75.18 -12.89 74.55
N THR A 100 -76.12 -12.83 73.60
CA THR A 100 -75.78 -12.66 72.18
C THR A 100 -75.10 -11.33 71.91
N MET A 101 -75.55 -10.22 72.54
CA MET A 101 -74.89 -8.92 72.41
C MET A 101 -73.50 -8.88 73.05
N LYS A 102 -73.30 -9.56 74.19
CA LYS A 102 -71.96 -9.75 74.76
C LYS A 102 -71.06 -10.55 73.84
N PHE A 103 -71.53 -11.67 73.30
CA PHE A 103 -70.78 -12.49 72.36
C PHE A 103 -70.40 -11.73 71.07
N LEU A 104 -71.32 -10.92 70.55
CA LEU A 104 -71.06 -10.01 69.42
C LEU A 104 -70.03 -8.93 69.77
N ASN A 105 -70.12 -8.33 70.95
CA ASN A 105 -69.13 -7.35 71.42
C ASN A 105 -67.76 -7.97 71.68
N ASP A 106 -67.68 -9.17 72.24
CA ASP A 106 -66.43 -9.91 72.45
C ASP A 106 -65.80 -10.31 71.11
N ARG A 107 -66.64 -10.67 70.12
CA ARG A 107 -66.20 -10.91 68.74
C ARG A 107 -65.72 -9.63 68.05
N LEU A 108 -66.40 -8.50 68.25
CA LEU A 108 -65.98 -7.20 67.73
C LEU A 108 -64.66 -6.74 68.37
N ALA A 109 -64.51 -6.90 69.69
CA ALA A 109 -63.27 -6.62 70.40
C ALA A 109 -62.11 -7.46 69.86
N ASN A 110 -62.33 -8.77 69.61
CA ASN A 110 -61.36 -9.63 68.95
C ASN A 110 -61.03 -9.19 67.50
N TYR A 111 -62.00 -8.70 66.73
CA TYR A 111 -61.73 -8.15 65.40
C TYR A 111 -60.92 -6.84 65.47
N LEU A 112 -61.25 -5.94 66.39
CA LEU A 112 -60.51 -4.70 66.59
C LEU A 112 -59.06 -4.97 67.05
N GLU A 113 -58.86 -5.94 67.93
CA GLU A 113 -57.52 -6.37 68.34
C GLU A 113 -56.74 -6.98 67.18
N LYS A 114 -57.42 -7.78 66.34
CA LYS A 114 -56.80 -8.36 65.14
C LYS A 114 -56.47 -7.31 64.08
N VAL A 115 -57.29 -6.28 63.93
CA VAL A 115 -56.98 -5.13 63.05
C VAL A 115 -55.76 -4.37 63.57
N ARG A 116 -55.67 -4.10 64.87
CA ARG A 116 -54.47 -3.47 65.47
C ARG A 116 -53.23 -4.31 65.28
N GLN A 117 -53.32 -5.62 65.48
CA GLN A 117 -52.21 -6.53 65.23
C GLN A 117 -51.77 -6.50 63.76
N LEU A 118 -52.73 -6.55 62.82
CA LEU A 118 -52.44 -6.48 61.39
C LEU A 118 -51.88 -5.11 60.98
N GLU A 119 -52.35 -4.01 61.56
CA GLU A 119 -51.79 -2.67 61.33
C GLU A 119 -50.34 -2.57 61.83
N GLN A 120 -50.05 -3.15 63.00
CA GLN A 120 -48.69 -3.20 63.54
C GLN A 120 -47.78 -4.09 62.70
N GLU A 121 -48.25 -5.25 62.28
CA GLU A 121 -47.53 -6.15 61.37
C GLU A 121 -47.29 -5.47 60.02
N ASN A 122 -48.28 -4.77 59.46
CA ASN A 122 -48.16 -4.08 58.19
C ASN A 122 -47.18 -2.89 58.28
N ALA A 123 -47.23 -2.11 59.37
CA ALA A 123 -46.26 -1.04 59.61
C ALA A 123 -44.83 -1.60 59.76
N SER A 124 -44.67 -2.76 60.39
CA SER A 124 -43.38 -3.44 60.49
C SER A 124 -42.86 -3.94 59.14
N LEU A 125 -43.75 -4.47 58.30
CA LEU A 125 -43.44 -4.93 56.95
C LEU A 125 -43.10 -3.75 56.04
N GLU A 126 -43.82 -2.64 56.12
CA GLU A 126 -43.53 -1.41 55.38
C GLU A 126 -42.18 -0.80 55.78
N SER A 127 -41.81 -0.84 57.06
CA SER A 127 -40.47 -0.43 57.51
C SER A 127 -39.40 -1.35 56.91
N ARG A 128 -39.63 -2.67 56.95
CA ARG A 128 -38.69 -3.65 56.42
C ARG A 128 -38.54 -3.58 54.91
N ILE A 129 -39.61 -3.28 54.17
CA ILE A 129 -39.58 -3.02 52.73
C ILE A 129 -38.79 -1.75 52.44
N ARG A 130 -39.00 -0.66 53.19
CA ARG A 130 -38.23 0.58 53.02
C ARG A 130 -36.75 0.39 53.27
N GLU A 131 -36.38 -0.24 54.39
CA GLU A 131 -34.99 -0.56 54.72
C GLU A 131 -34.36 -1.46 53.65
N TRP A 132 -35.09 -2.45 53.15
CA TRP A 132 -34.60 -3.32 52.08
C TRP A 132 -34.42 -2.54 50.78
N CYS A 133 -35.38 -1.69 50.39
CA CYS A 133 -35.25 -0.83 49.21
C CYS A 133 -34.05 0.11 49.32
N GLU A 134 -33.86 0.80 50.45
CA GLU A 134 -32.72 1.70 50.70
C GLU A 134 -31.38 0.97 50.65
N GLN A 135 -31.30 -0.24 51.21
CA GLN A 135 -30.11 -1.09 51.10
C GLN A 135 -29.84 -1.53 49.66
N GLN A 136 -30.85 -1.63 48.80
CA GLN A 136 -30.69 -1.98 47.39
C GLN A 136 -30.35 -0.77 46.49
N VAL A 137 -30.61 0.48 46.90
CA VAL A 137 -30.32 1.68 46.08
C VAL A 137 -28.85 1.76 45.63
N PRO A 138 -27.84 1.51 46.49
CA PRO A 138 -26.43 1.48 46.07
C PRO A 138 -26.08 0.35 45.08
N TYR A 139 -26.85 -0.73 45.07
CA TYR A 139 -26.63 -1.87 44.15
C TYR A 139 -27.35 -1.69 42.80
N LEU A 140 -28.44 -0.92 42.77
CA LEU A 140 -29.27 -0.73 41.57
C LEU A 140 -28.81 0.46 40.70
N CYS A 141 -28.07 1.42 41.27
CA CYS A 141 -27.54 2.56 40.53
C CYS A 141 -26.03 2.76 40.78
N PRO A 142 -25.15 1.90 40.22
CA PRO A 142 -23.73 2.22 40.12
C PRO A 142 -23.51 3.57 39.40
N ASP A 143 -22.50 4.35 39.78
CA ASP A 143 -22.18 5.66 39.18
C ASP A 143 -21.71 5.54 37.72
N TYR A 144 -22.64 5.28 36.80
CA TYR A 144 -22.39 5.16 35.35
C TYR A 144 -21.80 6.44 34.74
N GLN A 145 -22.02 7.59 35.38
CA GLN A 145 -21.51 8.89 34.94
C GLN A 145 -19.97 8.95 34.92
N SER A 146 -19.29 8.22 35.80
CA SER A 146 -17.82 8.11 35.80
C SER A 146 -17.30 7.35 34.57
N TYR A 147 -17.99 6.28 34.17
CA TYR A 147 -17.68 5.52 32.96
C TYR A 147 -17.94 6.34 31.69
N PHE A 148 -19.03 7.11 31.63
CA PHE A 148 -19.27 8.00 30.48
C PHE A 148 -18.18 9.08 30.35
N ARG A 149 -17.76 9.70 31.45
CA ARG A 149 -16.66 10.69 31.43
C ARG A 149 -15.34 10.06 30.94
N THR A 150 -15.00 8.87 31.40
CA THR A 150 -13.77 8.18 30.93
C THR A 150 -13.86 7.79 29.45
N ILE A 151 -15.03 7.35 28.97
CA ILE A 151 -15.27 7.07 27.55
C ILE A 151 -15.09 8.34 26.70
N GLU A 152 -15.68 9.46 27.11
CA GLU A 152 -15.51 10.75 26.42
C GLU A 152 -14.05 11.21 26.38
N GLU A 153 -13.33 11.08 27.49
CA GLU A 153 -11.91 11.39 27.56
C GLU A 153 -11.08 10.51 26.60
N LEU A 154 -11.39 9.21 26.52
CA LEU A 154 -10.73 8.28 25.60
C LEU A 154 -11.06 8.60 24.13
N GLN A 155 -12.32 8.92 23.82
CA GLN A 155 -12.73 9.34 22.49
C GLN A 155 -12.01 10.62 22.07
N LYS A 156 -11.92 11.62 22.96
CA LYS A 156 -11.19 12.86 22.71
C LYS A 156 -9.70 12.59 22.47
N LYS A 157 -9.07 11.74 23.29
CA LYS A 157 -7.68 11.32 23.09
C LYS A 157 -7.48 10.64 21.73
N ASN A 158 -8.39 9.76 21.33
CA ASN A 158 -8.32 9.07 20.04
C ASN A 158 -8.41 10.05 18.85
N LEU A 159 -9.29 11.05 18.94
CA LEU A 159 -9.39 12.08 17.91
C LEU A 159 -8.13 12.95 17.83
N CYS A 160 -7.58 13.36 18.98
CA CYS A 160 -6.32 14.10 19.03
C CYS A 160 -5.15 13.30 18.43
N THR A 161 -4.99 12.03 18.82
CA THR A 161 -3.92 11.19 18.28
C THR A 161 -4.09 10.91 16.79
N LYS A 162 -5.34 10.76 16.30
CA LYS A 162 -5.63 10.62 14.87
C LYS A 162 -5.23 11.88 14.08
N ALA A 163 -5.54 13.06 14.61
CA ALA A 163 -5.15 14.32 13.99
C ALA A 163 -3.61 14.52 14.00
N GLU A 164 -2.94 14.18 15.11
CA GLU A 164 -1.49 14.20 15.21
C GLU A 164 -0.82 13.22 14.23
N ASN A 165 -1.35 12.00 14.12
CA ASN A 165 -0.86 11.02 13.15
C ASN A 165 -1.00 11.53 11.71
N ALA A 166 -2.14 12.11 11.35
CA ALA A 166 -2.32 12.72 10.02
C ALA A 166 -1.31 13.85 9.77
N ARG A 167 -1.06 14.70 10.77
CA ARG A 167 -0.05 15.76 10.69
C ARG A 167 1.36 15.19 10.50
N LEU A 168 1.72 14.14 11.24
CA LEU A 168 3.03 13.49 11.13
C LEU A 168 3.23 12.82 9.77
N VAL A 169 2.20 12.16 9.22
CA VAL A 169 2.25 11.58 7.87
C VAL A 169 2.57 12.65 6.82
N VAL A 170 1.89 13.80 6.87
CA VAL A 170 2.17 14.92 5.96
C VAL A 170 3.59 15.45 6.13
N GLN A 171 4.09 15.56 7.37
CA GLN A 171 5.48 15.97 7.62
C GLN A 171 6.50 14.97 7.08
N ILE A 172 6.23 13.67 7.22
CA ILE A 172 7.05 12.60 6.66
C ILE A 172 7.08 12.69 5.14
N ASP A 173 5.92 12.87 4.50
CA ASP A 173 5.83 12.97 3.04
C ASP A 173 6.54 14.23 2.54
N ASN A 174 6.41 15.37 3.23
CA ASN A 174 7.15 16.58 2.91
C ASN A 174 8.67 16.39 3.03
N ALA A 175 9.13 15.74 4.11
CA ALA A 175 10.56 15.45 4.30
C ALA A 175 11.11 14.48 3.24
N LYS A 176 10.31 13.49 2.83
CA LYS A 176 10.66 12.56 1.73
C LYS A 176 10.77 13.30 0.40
N LEU A 177 9.79 14.12 0.05
CA LEU A 177 9.81 14.92 -1.18
C LEU A 177 11.04 15.86 -1.20
N ALA A 178 11.34 16.52 -0.08
CA ALA A 178 12.54 17.35 0.02
C ALA A 178 13.84 16.53 -0.13
N ALA A 179 13.91 15.33 0.45
CA ALA A 179 15.06 14.44 0.29
C ALA A 179 15.23 13.96 -1.16
N ASP A 180 14.14 13.61 -1.84
CA ASP A 180 14.15 13.21 -3.25
C ASP A 180 14.55 14.39 -4.18
N ASP A 181 14.10 15.61 -3.88
CA ASP A 181 14.53 16.83 -4.57
C ASP A 181 16.04 17.06 -4.43
N PHE A 182 16.58 16.89 -3.22
CA PHE A 182 18.02 17.02 -2.99
C PHE A 182 18.82 15.89 -3.65
N ARG A 183 18.31 14.66 -3.66
CA ARG A 183 18.93 13.54 -4.38
C ARG A 183 19.03 13.84 -5.87
N THR A 184 17.93 14.27 -6.48
CA THR A 184 17.88 14.61 -7.91
C THR A 184 18.85 15.76 -8.23
N LYS A 185 18.86 16.82 -7.42
CA LYS A 185 19.82 17.93 -7.57
C LYS A 185 21.26 17.46 -7.46
N TYR A 186 21.56 16.62 -6.48
CA TYR A 186 22.90 16.06 -6.30
C TYR A 186 23.34 15.23 -7.51
N GLU A 187 22.47 14.38 -8.06
CA GLU A 187 22.76 13.58 -9.25
C GLU A 187 23.04 14.47 -10.47
N THR A 188 22.25 15.54 -10.67
CA THR A 188 22.48 16.49 -11.77
C THR A 188 23.80 17.25 -11.62
N GLU A 189 24.12 17.73 -10.43
CA GLU A 189 25.38 18.42 -10.13
C GLU A 189 26.59 17.48 -10.26
N LEU A 190 26.46 16.24 -9.80
CA LEU A 190 27.50 15.22 -9.94
C LEU A 190 27.77 14.93 -11.42
N SER A 191 26.72 14.78 -12.24
CA SER A 191 26.86 14.58 -13.68
C SER A 191 27.55 15.76 -14.37
N MET A 192 27.15 17.00 -14.05
CA MET A 192 27.81 18.20 -14.58
C MET A 192 29.28 18.28 -14.15
N ARG A 193 29.58 17.97 -12.88
CA ARG A 193 30.96 17.93 -12.38
C ARG A 193 31.79 16.92 -13.15
N GLN A 194 31.29 15.70 -13.35
CA GLN A 194 31.99 14.65 -14.10
C GLN A 194 32.28 15.06 -15.55
N LEU A 195 31.34 15.76 -16.20
CA LEU A 195 31.55 16.31 -17.53
C LEU A 195 32.68 17.34 -17.56
N VAL A 196 32.67 18.30 -16.61
CA VAL A 196 33.73 19.31 -16.50
C VAL A 196 35.08 18.67 -16.15
N GLU A 197 35.10 17.65 -15.29
CA GLU A 197 36.33 16.89 -15.00
C GLU A 197 36.87 16.17 -16.24
N ALA A 198 35.99 15.58 -17.06
CA ALA A 198 36.38 14.97 -18.32
C ALA A 198 36.97 16.00 -19.29
N ASP A 199 36.37 17.19 -19.40
CA ASP A 199 36.87 18.28 -20.23
C ASP A 199 38.24 18.79 -19.74
N ILE A 200 38.41 18.98 -18.43
CA ILE A 200 39.70 19.37 -17.83
C ILE A 200 40.77 18.33 -18.14
N ASN A 201 40.45 17.04 -18.01
CA ASN A 201 41.39 15.97 -18.33
C ASN A 201 41.72 15.93 -19.83
N GLY A 202 40.75 16.22 -20.71
CA GLY A 202 40.98 16.38 -22.14
C GLY A 202 41.90 17.55 -22.46
N LEU A 203 41.67 18.72 -21.85
CA LEU A 203 42.50 19.91 -22.01
C LEU A 203 43.92 19.70 -21.50
N ARG A 204 44.10 18.94 -20.41
CA ARG A 204 45.44 18.55 -19.93
C ARG A 204 46.20 17.72 -20.96
N ARG A 205 45.56 16.72 -21.58
CA ARG A 205 46.20 15.94 -22.66
C ARG A 205 46.59 16.81 -23.84
N ILE A 206 45.72 17.73 -24.27
CA ILE A 206 46.03 18.65 -25.36
C ILE A 206 47.22 19.55 -24.99
N LEU A 207 47.31 20.00 -23.73
CA LEU A 207 48.46 20.76 -23.26
C LEU A 207 49.74 19.92 -23.31
N ASP A 208 49.68 18.66 -22.86
CA ASP A 208 50.80 17.72 -22.92
C ASP A 208 51.26 17.50 -24.39
N ASP A 209 50.32 17.27 -25.31
CA ASP A 209 50.61 17.12 -26.76
C ASP A 209 51.26 18.40 -27.33
N LEU A 210 50.73 19.58 -26.99
CA LEU A 210 51.28 20.86 -27.45
C LEU A 210 52.68 21.13 -26.86
N THR A 211 52.93 20.72 -25.63
CA THR A 211 54.27 20.84 -25.02
C THR A 211 55.28 19.92 -25.69
N LEU A 212 54.89 18.70 -26.07
CA LEU A 212 55.74 17.81 -26.88
C LEU A 212 56.00 18.41 -28.26
N CYS A 213 54.97 18.85 -28.99
CA CYS A 213 55.15 19.49 -30.30
C CYS A 213 56.04 20.73 -30.23
N LYS A 214 55.94 21.52 -29.15
CA LYS A 214 56.81 22.66 -28.93
C LYS A 214 58.26 22.22 -28.76
N ALA A 215 58.53 21.21 -27.92
CA ALA A 215 59.87 20.68 -27.72
C ALA A 215 60.48 20.12 -29.02
N ASP A 216 59.69 19.42 -29.84
CA ASP A 216 60.12 18.91 -31.14
C ASP A 216 60.51 20.04 -32.10
N LEU A 217 59.71 21.12 -32.15
CA LEU A 217 60.02 22.30 -32.96
C LEU A 217 61.25 23.05 -32.44
N GLU A 218 61.42 23.16 -31.12
CA GLU A 218 62.61 23.75 -30.50
C GLU A 218 63.86 22.96 -30.87
N ALA A 219 63.82 21.62 -30.82
CA ALA A 219 64.91 20.75 -31.24
C ALA A 219 65.25 20.90 -32.74
N GLN A 220 64.24 21.00 -33.61
CA GLN A 220 64.46 21.27 -35.04
C GLN A 220 65.13 22.64 -35.27
N VAL A 221 64.71 23.67 -34.52
CA VAL A 221 65.32 25.00 -34.60
C VAL A 221 66.77 24.98 -34.13
N GLU A 222 67.10 24.24 -33.07
CA GLU A 222 68.47 24.07 -32.59
C GLU A 222 69.34 23.33 -33.60
N SER A 223 68.86 22.21 -34.14
CA SER A 223 69.54 21.45 -35.19
C SER A 223 69.84 22.30 -36.42
N LEU A 224 68.86 23.07 -36.92
CA LEU A 224 69.07 23.97 -38.07
C LEU A 224 70.07 25.09 -37.77
N LYS A 225 70.13 25.58 -36.52
CA LYS A 225 71.14 26.57 -36.11
C LYS A 225 72.54 25.96 -36.11
N GLU A 226 72.67 24.72 -35.63
CA GLU A 226 73.94 23.98 -35.64
C GLU A 226 74.41 23.72 -37.08
N GLU A 227 73.53 23.28 -37.97
CA GLU A 227 73.83 23.11 -39.39
C GLU A 227 74.31 24.41 -40.03
N LEU A 228 73.64 25.53 -39.76
CA LEU A 228 74.02 26.85 -40.27
C LEU A 228 75.40 27.28 -39.77
N LEU A 229 75.70 27.05 -38.49
CA LEU A 229 77.02 27.34 -37.91
C LEU A 229 78.11 26.46 -38.55
N CYS A 230 77.85 25.17 -38.74
CA CYS A 230 78.75 24.25 -39.43
C CYS A 230 79.01 24.70 -40.88
N LEU A 231 77.98 25.05 -41.64
CA LEU A 231 78.15 25.56 -43.01
C LEU A 231 78.98 26.85 -43.06
N LYS A 232 78.75 27.79 -42.13
CA LYS A 232 79.53 29.03 -42.06
C LYS A 232 81.00 28.76 -41.75
N LYS A 233 81.28 27.87 -40.79
CA LYS A 233 82.65 27.49 -40.42
C LYS A 233 83.34 26.80 -41.59
N ASN A 234 82.69 25.84 -42.24
CA ASN A 234 83.23 25.18 -43.43
C ASN A 234 83.54 26.19 -44.54
N HIS A 235 82.62 27.12 -44.81
CA HIS A 235 82.84 28.17 -45.80
C HIS A 235 84.03 29.08 -45.43
N GLU A 236 84.14 29.48 -44.16
CA GLU A 236 85.26 30.28 -43.68
C GLU A 236 86.60 29.54 -43.82
N GLU A 237 86.64 28.26 -43.48
CA GLU A 237 87.81 27.38 -43.66
C GLU A 237 88.17 27.22 -45.14
N GLU A 238 87.20 27.00 -46.03
CA GLU A 238 87.41 26.91 -47.48
C GLU A 238 87.92 28.23 -48.06
N VAL A 239 87.32 29.36 -47.69
CA VAL A 239 87.77 30.70 -48.12
C VAL A 239 89.18 30.98 -47.60
N ASN A 240 89.49 30.61 -46.36
CA ASN A 240 90.83 30.77 -45.80
C ASN A 240 91.84 29.85 -46.50
N SER A 241 91.48 28.60 -46.78
CA SER A 241 92.30 27.66 -47.56
C SER A 241 92.59 28.22 -48.97
N LEU A 242 91.57 28.70 -49.67
CA LEU A 242 91.72 29.35 -50.97
C LEU A 242 92.55 30.63 -50.90
N ARG A 243 92.37 31.45 -49.86
CA ARG A 243 93.21 32.65 -49.61
C ARG A 243 94.66 32.29 -49.31
N CYS A 244 94.92 31.21 -48.56
CA CYS A 244 96.27 30.71 -48.32
C CYS A 244 96.90 30.13 -49.60
N GLN A 245 96.11 29.43 -50.43
CA GLN A 245 96.55 28.96 -51.75
C GLN A 245 96.86 30.12 -52.71
N LEU A 246 96.08 31.20 -52.65
CA LEU A 246 96.29 32.44 -53.42
C LEU A 246 97.32 33.40 -52.79
N GLY A 247 97.77 33.11 -51.57
CA GLY A 247 98.52 34.04 -50.72
C GLY A 247 100.04 34.04 -50.89
N ASP A 248 100.63 33.04 -51.55
CA ASP A 248 102.09 33.06 -51.79
C ASP A 248 102.59 32.13 -52.91
N ARG A 249 101.83 31.93 -54.01
CA ARG A 249 102.32 31.19 -55.18
C ARG A 249 101.73 31.70 -56.50
N LEU A 250 102.29 32.79 -57.03
CA LEU A 250 102.38 32.99 -58.48
C LEU A 250 103.81 32.66 -58.93
N ASN A 251 104.07 31.36 -59.05
CA ASN A 251 104.98 30.83 -60.05
C ASN A 251 104.33 29.52 -60.56
N VAL A 252 103.79 29.59 -61.78
CA VAL A 252 103.32 28.43 -62.52
C VAL A 252 104.55 27.84 -63.21
N GLU A 253 105.21 26.90 -62.54
CA GLU A 253 106.06 25.92 -63.20
C GLU A 253 105.29 24.60 -63.27
N VAL A 254 105.10 24.14 -64.50
CA VAL A 254 104.54 22.84 -64.85
C VAL A 254 105.58 21.79 -64.48
N ASP A 255 105.45 21.20 -63.28
CA ASP A 255 106.17 19.99 -62.93
C ASP A 255 105.28 18.79 -63.30
N ALA A 256 105.70 18.06 -64.34
CA ALA A 256 105.04 16.85 -64.78
C ALA A 256 105.27 15.77 -63.72
N ALA A 257 104.24 15.54 -62.89
CA ALA A 257 104.26 14.46 -61.92
C ALA A 257 104.59 13.11 -62.60
N PRO A 258 105.32 12.22 -61.92
CA PRO A 258 105.76 10.93 -62.46
C PRO A 258 104.57 10.15 -63.02
N PRO A 259 104.76 9.31 -64.05
CA PRO A 259 103.66 8.58 -64.69
C PRO A 259 102.90 7.77 -63.65
N VAL A 260 101.77 8.31 -63.21
CA VAL A 260 100.78 7.57 -62.42
C VAL A 260 100.19 6.56 -63.38
N ASP A 261 100.20 5.30 -62.96
CA ASP A 261 99.58 4.21 -63.71
C ASP A 261 98.09 4.52 -63.90
N LEU A 262 97.77 5.06 -65.08
CA LEU A 262 96.45 5.56 -65.43
C LEU A 262 95.39 4.45 -65.32
N ASN A 263 95.80 3.20 -65.58
CA ASN A 263 94.93 2.04 -65.41
C ASN A 263 94.52 1.86 -63.95
N ARG A 264 95.45 2.01 -62.99
CA ARG A 264 95.14 1.90 -61.56
C ARG A 264 94.13 2.96 -61.11
N VAL A 265 94.25 4.21 -61.57
CA VAL A 265 93.34 5.30 -61.21
C VAL A 265 91.97 5.12 -61.88
N LEU A 266 91.94 4.67 -63.14
CA LEU A 266 90.70 4.36 -63.84
C LEU A 266 89.97 3.16 -63.21
N ASP A 267 90.71 2.13 -62.79
CA ASP A 267 90.17 0.97 -62.07
C ASP A 267 89.67 1.35 -60.68
N GLU A 268 90.38 2.23 -59.96
CA GLU A 268 89.94 2.74 -58.65
C GLU A 268 88.68 3.62 -58.77
N MET A 269 88.61 4.49 -59.77
CA MET A 269 87.37 5.23 -60.07
C MET A 269 86.22 4.28 -60.43
N ARG A 270 86.48 3.25 -61.24
CA ARG A 270 85.46 2.26 -61.63
C ARG A 270 84.95 1.50 -60.40
N CYS A 271 85.84 1.03 -59.53
CA CYS A 271 85.49 0.42 -58.26
C CYS A 271 84.65 1.35 -57.37
N GLN A 272 84.99 2.64 -57.31
CA GLN A 272 84.20 3.62 -56.55
C GLN A 272 82.79 3.80 -57.13
N TYR A 273 82.65 3.88 -58.45
CA TYR A 273 81.33 3.96 -59.10
C TYR A 273 80.53 2.68 -58.95
N GLU A 274 81.14 1.51 -59.10
CA GLU A 274 80.47 0.22 -58.88
C GLU A 274 80.00 0.09 -57.43
N THR A 275 80.82 0.50 -56.46
CA THR A 275 80.43 0.53 -55.04
C THR A 275 79.31 1.53 -54.79
N LEU A 276 79.34 2.71 -55.41
CA LEU A 276 78.30 3.73 -55.26
C LEU A 276 76.97 3.29 -55.88
N VAL A 277 76.99 2.67 -57.05
CA VAL A 277 75.80 2.10 -57.72
C VAL A 277 75.23 0.96 -56.88
N GLU A 278 76.09 0.07 -56.37
CA GLU A 278 75.65 -1.06 -55.55
C GLU A 278 75.10 -0.62 -54.18
N ASN A 279 75.67 0.42 -53.58
CA ASN A 279 75.11 1.05 -52.38
C ASN A 279 73.79 1.76 -52.69
N ASN A 280 73.68 2.46 -53.82
CA ASN A 280 72.43 3.12 -54.22
C ASN A 280 71.31 2.10 -54.48
N ARG A 281 71.64 0.96 -55.11
CA ARG A 281 70.71 -0.15 -55.33
C ARG A 281 70.20 -0.73 -54.00
N ARG A 282 71.11 -1.00 -53.04
CA ARG A 282 70.75 -1.48 -51.70
C ARG A 282 69.90 -0.45 -50.93
N ASP A 283 70.32 0.81 -50.90
CA ASP A 283 69.55 1.88 -50.25
C ASP A 283 68.14 2.02 -50.83
N ALA A 284 67.98 1.83 -52.15
CA ALA A 284 66.67 1.84 -52.80
C ALA A 284 65.82 0.63 -52.40
N GLU A 285 66.39 -0.58 -52.42
CA GLU A 285 65.71 -1.82 -51.99
C GLU A 285 65.28 -1.75 -50.53
N ASP A 286 66.16 -1.31 -49.64
CA ASP A 286 65.86 -1.14 -48.21
C ASP A 286 64.76 -0.09 -48.01
N TRP A 287 64.81 1.02 -48.75
CA TRP A 287 63.76 2.03 -48.70
C TRP A 287 62.40 1.50 -49.18
N PHE A 288 62.38 0.74 -50.29
CA PHE A 288 61.16 0.10 -50.77
C PHE A 288 60.62 -0.93 -49.76
N ASN A 289 61.49 -1.79 -49.22
CA ASN A 289 61.11 -2.78 -48.22
C ASN A 289 60.50 -2.13 -46.98
N ASN A 290 61.17 -1.12 -46.42
CA ASN A 290 60.68 -0.36 -45.27
C ASN A 290 59.31 0.27 -45.55
N GLN A 291 59.12 0.89 -46.73
CA GLN A 291 57.82 1.47 -47.08
C GLN A 291 56.73 0.43 -47.29
N THR A 292 57.05 -0.73 -47.88
CA THR A 292 56.07 -1.82 -47.99
C THR A 292 55.71 -2.41 -46.62
N GLU A 293 56.66 -2.47 -45.69
CA GLU A 293 56.42 -2.97 -44.34
C GLU A 293 55.57 -1.98 -43.53
N GLU A 294 55.87 -0.68 -43.58
CA GLU A 294 55.06 0.38 -42.96
C GLU A 294 53.61 0.36 -43.50
N LEU A 295 53.44 0.25 -44.82
CA LEU A 295 52.11 0.15 -45.43
C LEU A 295 51.37 -1.11 -44.97
N ASN A 296 52.05 -2.26 -44.92
CA ASN A 296 51.46 -3.51 -44.43
C ASN A 296 51.04 -3.40 -42.96
N GLN A 297 51.86 -2.80 -42.09
CA GLN A 297 51.51 -2.56 -40.69
C GLN A 297 50.30 -1.62 -40.57
N GLN A 298 50.22 -0.58 -41.41
CA GLN A 298 49.06 0.32 -41.43
C GLN A 298 47.78 -0.39 -41.90
N VAL A 299 47.88 -1.28 -42.90
CA VAL A 299 46.73 -2.08 -43.37
C VAL A 299 46.26 -3.05 -42.30
N VAL A 300 47.18 -3.74 -41.60
CA VAL A 300 46.84 -4.67 -40.51
C VAL A 300 46.16 -3.92 -39.36
N SER A 301 46.75 -2.83 -38.88
CA SER A 301 46.18 -2.02 -37.78
C SER A 301 44.81 -1.41 -38.16
N SER A 302 44.66 -0.91 -39.39
CA SER A 302 43.37 -0.42 -39.89
C SER A 302 42.32 -1.54 -39.98
N SER A 303 42.72 -2.74 -40.42
CA SER A 303 41.84 -3.92 -40.47
C SER A 303 41.41 -4.36 -39.07
N GLU A 304 42.31 -4.37 -38.08
CA GLU A 304 42.01 -4.71 -36.69
C GLU A 304 41.03 -3.70 -36.07
N GLN A 305 41.25 -2.39 -36.30
CA GLN A 305 40.33 -1.35 -35.87
C GLN A 305 38.94 -1.53 -36.49
N LEU A 306 38.89 -1.82 -37.79
CA LEU A 306 37.62 -2.04 -38.49
C LEU A 306 36.88 -3.27 -37.95
N GLN A 307 37.59 -4.36 -37.65
CA GLN A 307 37.01 -5.56 -37.03
C GLN A 307 36.49 -5.27 -35.61
N SER A 308 37.24 -4.49 -34.82
CA SER A 308 36.82 -4.07 -33.48
C SER A 308 35.54 -3.23 -33.53
N CYS A 309 35.49 -2.22 -34.39
CA CYS A 309 34.27 -1.41 -34.61
C CYS A 309 33.09 -2.27 -35.10
N GLN A 310 33.34 -3.25 -35.98
CA GLN A 310 32.31 -4.17 -36.44
C GLN A 310 31.76 -5.03 -35.29
N ALA A 311 32.62 -5.54 -34.41
CA ALA A 311 32.20 -6.31 -33.24
C ALA A 311 31.36 -5.45 -32.28
N GLU A 312 31.77 -4.21 -32.01
CA GLU A 312 31.02 -3.26 -31.17
C GLU A 312 29.64 -2.95 -31.76
N ILE A 313 29.53 -2.73 -33.08
CA ILE A 313 28.25 -2.52 -33.75
C ILE A 313 27.32 -3.74 -33.59
N ILE A 314 27.86 -4.96 -33.69
CA ILE A 314 27.07 -6.18 -33.54
C ILE A 314 26.61 -6.33 -32.07
N GLU A 315 27.48 -6.05 -31.11
CA GLU A 315 27.13 -6.11 -29.69
C GLU A 315 26.07 -5.07 -29.33
N LEU A 316 26.21 -3.83 -29.78
CA LEU A 316 25.20 -2.78 -29.61
C LEU A 316 23.86 -3.15 -30.26
N ARG A 317 23.86 -3.79 -31.43
CA ARG A 317 22.62 -4.29 -32.04
C ARG A 317 21.97 -5.39 -31.19
N ARG A 318 22.77 -6.29 -30.60
CA ARG A 318 22.26 -7.33 -29.71
C ARG A 318 21.65 -6.74 -28.44
N THR A 319 22.29 -5.74 -27.84
CA THR A 319 21.77 -5.08 -26.62
C THR A 319 20.49 -4.30 -26.92
N VAL A 320 20.42 -3.58 -28.04
CA VAL A 320 19.19 -2.89 -28.47
C VAL A 320 18.05 -3.88 -28.64
N ASN A 321 18.26 -4.97 -29.39
CA ASN A 321 17.23 -6.00 -29.57
C ASN A 321 16.79 -6.64 -28.24
N ALA A 322 17.72 -6.90 -27.32
CA ALA A 322 17.41 -7.45 -26.01
C ALA A 322 16.56 -6.48 -25.17
N LEU A 323 16.89 -5.18 -25.19
CA LEU A 323 16.13 -4.14 -24.49
C LEU A 323 14.74 -3.92 -25.12
N GLU A 324 14.61 -4.02 -26.44
CA GLU A 324 13.32 -3.96 -27.13
C GLU A 324 12.40 -5.12 -26.72
N ILE A 325 12.94 -6.34 -26.62
CA ILE A 325 12.19 -7.52 -26.15
C ILE A 325 11.76 -7.34 -24.68
N GLU A 326 12.66 -6.87 -23.82
CA GLU A 326 12.34 -6.59 -22.42
C GLU A 326 11.24 -5.52 -22.31
N LEU A 327 11.34 -4.44 -23.07
CA LEU A 327 10.33 -3.40 -23.12
C LEU A 327 8.96 -3.94 -23.56
N GLN A 328 8.93 -4.80 -24.58
CA GLN A 328 7.70 -5.46 -25.02
C GLN A 328 7.14 -6.40 -23.94
N ALA A 329 8.00 -7.14 -23.24
CA ALA A 329 7.58 -8.00 -22.13
C ALA A 329 6.98 -7.18 -20.99
N GLN A 330 7.60 -6.07 -20.60
CA GLN A 330 7.08 -5.15 -19.58
C GLN A 330 5.74 -4.53 -19.99
N HIS A 331 5.56 -4.14 -21.26
CA HIS A 331 4.26 -3.70 -21.76
C HIS A 331 3.19 -4.79 -21.64
N SER A 332 3.50 -6.03 -22.03
CA SER A 332 2.55 -7.14 -21.91
C SER A 332 2.17 -7.45 -20.46
N LEU A 333 3.13 -7.31 -19.53
CA LEU A 333 2.89 -7.50 -18.10
C LEU A 333 1.99 -6.39 -17.54
N ARG A 334 2.25 -5.13 -17.90
CA ARG A 334 1.40 -4.00 -17.52
C ARG A 334 -0.03 -4.24 -17.99
N ASP A 335 -0.22 -4.57 -19.26
CA ASP A 335 -1.56 -4.75 -19.85
C ASP A 335 -2.31 -5.91 -19.17
N ALA A 336 -1.60 -7.00 -18.83
CA ALA A 336 -2.17 -8.10 -18.06
C ALA A 336 -2.60 -7.66 -16.65
N LEU A 337 -1.76 -6.90 -15.95
CA LEU A 337 -2.08 -6.39 -14.61
C LEU A 337 -3.27 -5.41 -14.65
N GLU A 338 -3.31 -4.49 -15.61
CA GLU A 338 -4.44 -3.57 -15.82
C GLU A 338 -5.75 -4.32 -16.11
N SER A 339 -5.69 -5.37 -16.93
CA SER A 339 -6.86 -6.24 -17.18
C SER A 339 -7.33 -6.92 -15.90
N THR A 340 -6.41 -7.49 -15.09
CA THR A 340 -6.80 -8.12 -13.82
C THR A 340 -7.37 -7.12 -12.82
N LEU A 341 -6.83 -5.91 -12.76
CA LEU A 341 -7.36 -4.83 -11.93
C LEU A 341 -8.80 -4.50 -12.35
N ALA A 342 -9.02 -4.22 -13.63
CA ALA A 342 -10.34 -3.91 -14.18
C ALA A 342 -11.36 -5.04 -13.93
N GLU A 343 -10.96 -6.30 -14.09
CA GLU A 343 -11.81 -7.45 -13.78
C GLU A 343 -12.18 -7.52 -12.29
N THR A 344 -11.22 -7.27 -11.39
CA THR A 344 -11.49 -7.29 -9.95
C THR A 344 -12.41 -6.15 -9.53
N GLU A 345 -12.19 -4.94 -10.03
CA GLU A 345 -13.05 -3.78 -9.82
C GLU A 345 -14.48 -4.03 -10.35
N ALA A 346 -14.62 -4.61 -11.54
CA ALA A 346 -15.91 -5.00 -12.11
C ALA A 346 -16.63 -6.06 -11.25
N ARG A 347 -15.90 -7.05 -10.73
CA ARG A 347 -16.48 -8.06 -9.82
C ARG A 347 -16.96 -7.43 -8.51
N TYR A 348 -16.14 -6.61 -7.86
CA TYR A 348 -16.51 -5.98 -6.59
C TYR A 348 -17.63 -4.95 -6.75
N SER A 349 -17.64 -4.16 -7.83
CA SER A 349 -18.74 -3.24 -8.12
C SER A 349 -20.06 -4.00 -8.34
N SER A 350 -20.05 -5.14 -9.05
CA SER A 350 -21.22 -6.00 -9.19
C SER A 350 -21.70 -6.56 -7.84
N GLN A 351 -20.78 -7.02 -6.98
CA GLN A 351 -21.13 -7.51 -5.64
C GLN A 351 -21.74 -6.42 -4.76
N LEU A 352 -21.17 -5.21 -4.79
CA LEU A 352 -21.71 -4.05 -4.07
C LEU A 352 -23.10 -3.68 -4.58
N ALA A 353 -23.32 -3.67 -5.90
CA ALA A 353 -24.63 -3.43 -6.48
C ALA A 353 -25.67 -4.48 -6.04
N GLN A 354 -25.30 -5.76 -6.00
CA GLN A 354 -26.17 -6.82 -5.52
C GLN A 354 -26.54 -6.65 -4.04
N MET A 355 -25.58 -6.30 -3.18
CA MET A 355 -25.83 -6.03 -1.76
C MET A 355 -26.71 -4.80 -1.58
N GLN A 356 -26.50 -3.74 -2.37
CA GLN A 356 -27.34 -2.55 -2.37
C GLN A 356 -28.78 -2.88 -2.77
N CYS A 357 -28.98 -3.71 -3.80
CA CYS A 357 -30.32 -4.17 -4.18
C CYS A 357 -31.00 -4.95 -3.05
N LEU A 358 -30.26 -5.82 -2.35
CA LEU A 358 -30.80 -6.56 -1.20
C LEU A 358 -31.21 -5.61 -0.08
N ILE A 359 -30.36 -4.64 0.28
CA ILE A 359 -30.67 -3.62 1.28
C ILE A 359 -31.95 -2.88 0.90
N SER A 360 -32.01 -2.34 -0.32
CA SER A 360 -33.19 -1.61 -0.80
C SER A 360 -34.46 -2.47 -0.81
N SER A 361 -34.35 -3.77 -1.12
CA SER A 361 -35.50 -4.68 -1.05
C SER A 361 -36.02 -4.88 0.38
N VAL A 362 -35.13 -5.00 1.36
CA VAL A 362 -35.50 -5.15 2.78
C VAL A 362 -36.05 -3.83 3.33
N GLU A 363 -35.45 -2.70 2.96
CA GLU A 363 -35.96 -1.37 3.31
C GLU A 363 -37.38 -1.14 2.78
N ALA A 364 -37.65 -1.56 1.54
CA ALA A 364 -38.99 -1.49 0.95
C ALA A 364 -39.99 -2.36 1.70
N GLN A 365 -39.63 -3.62 2.03
CA GLN A 365 -40.49 -4.50 2.84
C GLN A 365 -40.77 -3.93 4.23
N LEU A 366 -39.76 -3.32 4.89
CA LEU A 366 -39.94 -2.66 6.18
C LEU A 366 -40.87 -1.45 6.07
N ALA A 367 -40.78 -0.67 5.00
CA ALA A 367 -41.67 0.46 4.75
C ALA A 367 -43.12 0.00 4.51
N GLU A 368 -43.31 -1.08 3.75
CA GLU A 368 -44.62 -1.68 3.50
C GLU A 368 -45.28 -2.17 4.80
N ILE A 369 -44.55 -2.93 5.63
CA ILE A 369 -45.06 -3.42 6.92
C ILE A 369 -45.42 -2.26 7.86
N ARG A 370 -44.64 -1.17 7.88
CA ARG A 370 -44.96 0.02 8.67
C ARG A 370 -46.24 0.68 8.21
N ALA A 371 -46.40 0.87 6.90
CA ALA A 371 -47.61 1.45 6.32
C ALA A 371 -48.86 0.59 6.62
N ASP A 372 -48.73 -0.74 6.53
CA ASP A 372 -49.82 -1.66 6.89
C ASP A 372 -50.18 -1.59 8.38
N LEU A 373 -49.18 -1.51 9.26
CA LEU A 373 -49.41 -1.38 10.71
C LEU A 373 -50.08 -0.04 11.05
N GLU A 374 -49.67 1.05 10.41
CA GLU A 374 -50.31 2.36 10.55
C GLU A 374 -51.77 2.33 10.06
N ARG A 375 -52.04 1.69 8.92
CA ARG A 375 -53.41 1.50 8.41
C ARG A 375 -54.26 0.67 9.38
N GLN A 376 -53.75 -0.46 9.86
CA GLN A 376 -54.45 -1.28 10.85
C GLN A 376 -54.74 -0.50 12.13
N ASN A 377 -53.79 0.30 12.61
CA ASN A 377 -53.96 1.15 13.78
C ASN A 377 -55.12 2.15 13.60
N GLN A 378 -55.19 2.80 12.42
CA GLN A 378 -56.31 3.69 12.07
C GLN A 378 -57.65 2.95 12.04
N GLU A 379 -57.71 1.75 11.44
CA GLU A 379 -58.91 0.90 11.42
C GLU A 379 -59.35 0.50 12.84
N TYR A 380 -58.40 0.12 13.69
CA TYR A 380 -58.66 -0.17 15.11
C TYR A 380 -59.21 1.04 15.86
N GLN A 381 -58.67 2.24 15.61
CA GLN A 381 -59.16 3.46 16.24
C GLN A 381 -60.61 3.75 15.84
N VAL A 382 -60.94 3.61 14.55
CA VAL A 382 -62.33 3.76 14.07
C VAL A 382 -63.27 2.75 14.74
N LEU A 383 -62.85 1.49 14.87
CA LEU A 383 -63.64 0.46 15.56
C LEU A 383 -63.85 0.78 17.05
N LEU A 384 -62.84 1.33 17.73
CA LEU A 384 -62.95 1.78 19.11
C LEU A 384 -63.97 2.93 19.24
N ASP A 385 -63.94 3.89 18.30
CA ASP A 385 -64.90 5.01 18.29
C ASP A 385 -66.35 4.52 18.07
N VAL A 386 -66.55 3.59 17.13
CA VAL A 386 -67.86 2.96 16.89
C VAL A 386 -68.33 2.19 18.13
N ARG A 387 -67.43 1.41 18.75
CA ARG A 387 -67.74 0.68 20.00
C ARG A 387 -68.16 1.65 21.11
N ALA A 388 -67.41 2.72 21.33
CA ALA A 388 -67.73 3.73 22.34
C ALA A 388 -69.12 4.36 22.10
N ARG A 389 -69.47 4.63 20.83
CA ARG A 389 -70.80 5.12 20.45
C ARG A 389 -71.91 4.09 20.75
N LEU A 390 -71.71 2.83 20.35
CA LEU A 390 -72.67 1.76 20.63
C LEU A 390 -72.84 1.50 22.13
N GLU A 391 -71.77 1.56 22.92
CA GLU A 391 -71.85 1.50 24.38
C GLU A 391 -72.69 2.65 24.96
N GLY A 392 -72.56 3.85 24.39
CA GLY A 392 -73.42 4.99 24.71
C GLY A 392 -74.90 4.72 24.41
N GLU A 393 -75.22 4.21 23.22
CA GLU A 393 -76.59 3.82 22.83
C GLU A 393 -77.16 2.72 23.72
N ILE A 394 -76.38 1.70 24.08
CA ILE A 394 -76.80 0.65 25.02
C ILE A 394 -77.13 1.25 26.39
N ASN A 395 -76.32 2.19 26.88
CA ASN A 395 -76.55 2.86 28.16
C ASN A 395 -77.83 3.71 28.13
N THR A 396 -78.13 4.39 27.02
CA THR A 396 -79.40 5.12 26.88
C THR A 396 -80.60 4.16 26.81
N TYR A 397 -80.49 3.06 26.06
CA TYR A 397 -81.54 2.03 26.03
C TYR A 397 -81.79 1.42 27.42
N ARG A 398 -80.73 1.11 28.18
CA ARG A 398 -80.86 0.64 29.57
C ARG A 398 -81.57 1.65 30.47
N GLY A 399 -81.20 2.93 30.40
CA GLY A 399 -81.86 3.97 31.18
C GLY A 399 -83.34 4.19 30.83
N LEU A 400 -83.71 4.04 29.55
CA LEU A 400 -85.12 4.11 29.11
C LEU A 400 -85.93 2.94 29.66
N LEU A 401 -85.41 1.71 29.58
CA LEU A 401 -86.04 0.52 30.15
C LEU A 401 -86.26 0.67 31.67
N GLU A 402 -85.24 1.13 32.40
CA GLU A 402 -85.36 1.43 33.85
C GLU A 402 -86.40 2.52 34.15
N SER A 403 -86.59 3.51 33.25
CA SER A 403 -87.58 4.58 33.38
C SER A 403 -89.02 4.17 33.02
N GLU A 404 -89.19 3.11 32.23
CA GLU A 404 -90.47 2.54 31.84
C GLU A 404 -90.93 1.50 32.87
N ASP A 405 -89.99 0.71 33.40
CA ASP A 405 -90.20 -0.17 34.57
C ASP A 405 -90.67 0.60 35.82
N SER A 406 -90.38 1.90 35.90
CA SER A 406 -90.83 2.79 36.98
C SER A 406 -92.19 3.49 36.73
N LYS A 407 -92.83 3.30 35.56
CA LYS A 407 -94.17 3.84 35.23
C LYS A 407 -95.30 2.80 35.26
N LEU A 408 -94.97 1.52 35.40
CA LEU A 408 -95.97 0.46 35.59
C LEU A 408 -96.50 0.50 37.05
N PRO A 409 -97.83 0.44 37.28
CA PRO A 409 -98.36 0.25 38.63
C PRO A 409 -97.85 -1.07 39.19
N CYS A 410 -97.30 -1.02 40.41
CA CYS A 410 -96.90 -2.18 41.18
C CYS A 410 -98.10 -3.11 41.36
N ASN A 411 -98.10 -4.26 40.65
CA ASN A 411 -98.98 -5.37 40.98
C ASN A 411 -98.24 -6.26 42.00
N PRO A 412 -98.86 -6.62 43.14
CA PRO A 412 -98.14 -7.10 44.30
C PRO A 412 -97.81 -8.59 44.15
N CYS A 413 -96.57 -8.87 43.77
CA CYS A 413 -95.85 -10.05 44.21
C CYS A 413 -94.38 -9.66 44.39
N ALA A 414 -94.08 -9.08 45.55
CA ALA A 414 -92.73 -8.92 46.07
C ALA A 414 -92.43 -10.10 47.04
N PRO A 415 -91.15 -10.41 47.35
CA PRO A 415 -90.36 -9.46 48.13
C PRO A 415 -88.97 -9.15 47.55
N ASP A 416 -88.66 -7.86 47.56
CA ASP A 416 -87.47 -7.26 48.15
C ASP A 416 -86.12 -7.99 48.00
N TYR A 417 -85.28 -7.51 47.08
CA TYR A 417 -83.94 -7.07 47.47
C TYR A 417 -83.40 -5.94 46.59
N SER A 418 -82.73 -5.01 47.25
CA SER A 418 -82.40 -3.63 46.92
C SER A 418 -81.02 -3.45 46.25
N PRO A 419 -80.73 -2.27 45.69
CA PRO A 419 -79.65 -2.06 44.73
C PRO A 419 -78.34 -1.58 45.38
N SER A 420 -77.20 -2.06 44.88
CA SER A 420 -75.89 -1.49 45.18
C SER A 420 -74.91 -1.59 44.00
N LYS A 421 -74.81 -0.47 43.29
CA LYS A 421 -73.57 0.13 42.73
C LYS A 421 -72.47 -0.84 42.31
N SER A 422 -72.34 -1.05 40.99
CA SER A 422 -71.07 -1.42 40.37
C SER A 422 -70.22 -0.17 40.13
N CYS A 423 -69.11 -0.04 40.86
CA CYS A 423 -67.95 0.74 40.42
C CYS A 423 -66.70 -0.16 40.47
N LEU A 424 -66.15 -0.41 39.28
CA LEU A 424 -64.79 -0.84 38.95
C LEU A 424 -64.35 -2.26 39.42
N PRO A 425 -63.81 -3.07 38.48
CA PRO A 425 -62.38 -2.93 38.21
C PRO A 425 -62.04 -3.04 36.71
N CYS A 426 -61.20 -2.14 36.21
CA CYS A 426 -60.39 -2.40 35.02
C CYS A 426 -59.10 -1.57 35.09
N LEU A 427 -57.96 -2.26 35.23
CA LEU A 427 -56.68 -2.12 34.53
C LEU A 427 -55.69 -3.15 35.14
N PRO A 428 -54.69 -3.70 34.42
CA PRO A 428 -54.53 -3.85 32.96
C PRO A 428 -54.34 -5.32 32.52
N ALA A 429 -54.56 -5.59 31.23
CA ALA A 429 -54.20 -6.85 30.59
C ALA A 429 -52.69 -6.89 30.29
N ALA A 430 -52.00 -7.86 30.87
CA ALA A 430 -50.67 -8.27 30.44
C ALA A 430 -50.79 -9.24 29.27
N SER A 431 -50.28 -8.79 28.12
CA SER A 431 -49.55 -9.55 27.09
C SER A 431 -49.79 -11.07 27.00
N CYS A 432 -50.42 -11.51 25.91
CA CYS A 432 -50.18 -12.82 25.32
C CYS A 432 -49.60 -12.67 23.92
N SER A 433 -48.42 -13.26 23.74
CA SER A 433 -47.64 -13.35 22.51
C SER A 433 -48.36 -14.15 21.41
N PRO A 434 -48.11 -13.89 20.12
CA PRO A 434 -48.62 -14.74 19.05
C PRO A 434 -47.80 -16.03 18.94
N GLY A 435 -48.53 -17.15 18.89
CA GLY A 435 -47.99 -18.47 18.63
C GLY A 435 -47.40 -18.60 17.23
N ALA A 436 -46.33 -19.38 17.14
CA ALA A 436 -45.72 -19.81 15.91
C ALA A 436 -46.61 -20.83 15.17
N ALA A 437 -46.89 -20.57 13.89
CA ALA A 437 -47.28 -21.60 12.93
C ALA A 437 -46.22 -21.64 11.81
N ARG A 438 -45.48 -22.75 11.76
CA ARG A 438 -44.65 -23.17 10.62
C ARG A 438 -45.53 -23.93 9.63
N MET A 439 -45.34 -23.68 8.33
CA MET A 439 -45.24 -24.68 7.24
C MET A 439 -44.75 -23.92 5.98
N ASN A 440 -43.48 -24.07 5.60
CA ASN A 440 -42.98 -24.97 4.55
C ASN A 440 -43.56 -24.72 3.14
N SER A 441 -42.76 -24.09 2.26
CA SER A 441 -42.34 -24.69 0.98
C SER A 441 -41.23 -23.86 0.31
N SER A 442 -40.21 -24.55 -0.17
CA SER A 442 -39.18 -24.09 -1.14
C SER A 442 -39.00 -25.25 -2.14
N PRO A 443 -38.20 -25.12 -3.21
CA PRO A 443 -38.17 -24.11 -4.28
C PRO A 443 -38.28 -24.79 -5.68
N ARG A 444 -38.31 -24.03 -6.78
CA ARG A 444 -37.79 -24.53 -8.07
C ARG A 444 -36.99 -23.47 -8.84
N PRO A 445 -35.93 -23.89 -9.57
CA PRO A 445 -34.95 -23.01 -10.21
C PRO A 445 -35.38 -22.63 -11.63
N ILE A 446 -34.93 -21.47 -12.12
CA ILE A 446 -34.91 -21.18 -13.55
C ILE A 446 -33.49 -20.85 -13.96
N CYS A 447 -33.02 -21.63 -14.92
CA CYS A 447 -31.69 -21.59 -15.51
C CYS A 447 -31.45 -20.31 -16.34
N VAL A 448 -30.17 -19.94 -16.32
CA VAL A 448 -29.47 -18.97 -17.18
C VAL A 448 -29.58 -19.34 -18.67
N PRO A 449 -29.48 -18.36 -19.57
CA PRO A 449 -28.41 -18.46 -20.58
C PRO A 449 -27.62 -17.15 -20.79
N CYS A 450 -26.29 -17.24 -20.64
CA CYS A 450 -25.33 -16.52 -21.49
C CYS A 450 -25.29 -17.27 -22.84
N PRO A 451 -25.11 -16.60 -24.00
CA PRO A 451 -23.77 -16.24 -24.49
C PRO A 451 -23.76 -14.92 -25.31
N GLY A 452 -22.63 -14.33 -25.70
CA GLY A 452 -21.28 -14.84 -25.74
C GLY A 452 -20.27 -13.79 -26.19
N GLY A 453 -19.00 -14.15 -26.00
CA GLY A 453 -17.88 -13.43 -26.57
C GLY A 453 -17.81 -13.56 -28.09
N ARG A 454 -17.16 -12.58 -28.70
CA ARG A 454 -16.50 -12.70 -29.98
C ARG A 454 -15.12 -12.06 -29.86
N PHE A 455 -14.13 -12.91 -30.13
CA PHE A 455 -12.81 -12.70 -30.72
C PHE A 455 -11.94 -11.55 -30.24
#